data_AF-A0A919SZE1-F1
#
_entry.id   AF-A0A919SZE1-F1
#
_cell.length_a   1.000
_cell.length_b   1.000
_cell.length_c   1.000
_cell.angle_alpha   90.00
_cell.angle_beta   90.00
_cell.angle_gamma   90.00
#
_symmetry.space_group_name_H-M   'P 1'
#
loop_
_entity.id
_entity.type
_entity.pdbx_description
1 polymer ?
#
loop_
_entity_poly.entity_id
_entity_poly.type
_entity_poly.pdbx_seq_one_letter_code
_entity_poly.pdbx_strand_id
1 'polypeptide(L)'
;MRALPDDQPWVFDLVSPDQARRAAALARHDALLAEAMRSRQRANDIWARQGWNRAAQNTVRRRLDLTLDGLISAFCRAEDPAVRAHYAPYAVLYLRWEERFLPELRKSWICSPWTTKEVVLRDFTRGGVPAEQEPDLAELIMAALRRPYRCKDWLYAGLLRHVAPPPERIAELDEERAGFVRHVLDHPELTITRFTYPRWLAGR
;
A
#
# COMPACT_ATOMS: atom_id res chain seq x y z
N MET A 1 7.84 -15.89 -10.12
CA MET A 1 8.28 -14.47 -10.04
C MET A 1 9.73 -14.47 -9.56
N ARG A 2 10.63 -13.66 -10.15
CA ARG A 2 12.03 -13.58 -9.66
C ARG A 2 12.02 -12.73 -8.39
N ALA A 3 12.69 -13.18 -7.32
CA ALA A 3 12.96 -12.33 -6.16
C ALA A 3 13.74 -11.09 -6.64
N LEU A 4 13.17 -9.92 -6.39
CA LEU A 4 13.83 -8.62 -6.56
C LEU A 4 15.03 -8.52 -5.59
N PRO A 5 15.97 -7.60 -5.80
CA PRO A 5 17.10 -7.42 -4.89
C PRO A 5 16.59 -7.16 -3.47
N ASP A 6 16.91 -8.07 -2.55
CA ASP A 6 16.44 -8.11 -1.15
C ASP A 6 17.23 -7.16 -0.22
N ASP A 7 17.91 -6.16 -0.78
CA ASP A 7 18.84 -5.27 -0.08
C ASP A 7 18.54 -3.80 -0.38
N GLN A 8 17.27 -3.41 -0.30
CA GLN A 8 16.84 -2.02 -0.42
C GLN A 8 16.39 -1.40 0.92
N PRO A 9 17.21 -1.45 2.00
CA PRO A 9 16.81 -0.96 3.33
C PRO A 9 16.54 0.55 3.31
N TRP A 10 17.16 1.28 2.39
CA TRP A 10 16.94 2.71 2.19
C TRP A 10 15.47 3.07 1.94
N VAL A 11 14.67 2.16 1.39
CA VAL A 11 13.25 2.44 1.07
C VAL A 11 12.46 2.68 2.36
N PHE A 12 12.81 2.00 3.46
CA PHE A 12 12.15 2.19 4.75
C PHE A 12 12.38 3.58 5.34
N ASP A 13 13.43 4.28 4.91
CA ASP A 13 13.68 5.65 5.34
C ASP A 13 12.68 6.65 4.73
N LEU A 14 11.87 6.27 3.74
CA LEU A 14 10.78 7.10 3.20
C LEU A 14 9.73 7.49 4.25
N VAL A 15 9.62 6.73 5.34
CA VAL A 15 8.72 7.04 6.46
C VAL A 15 9.49 7.36 7.75
N SER A 16 10.80 7.59 7.65
CA SER A 16 11.64 7.96 8.78
C SER A 16 11.12 9.25 9.44
N PRO A 17 11.06 9.31 10.79
CA PRO A 17 10.78 10.55 11.50
C PRO A 17 11.92 11.57 11.34
N ASP A 18 13.16 11.10 11.19
CA ASP A 18 14.32 11.93 10.86
C ASP A 18 14.16 12.49 9.44
N GLN A 19 14.00 13.81 9.37
CA GLN A 19 13.80 14.55 8.13
C GLN A 19 14.98 14.43 7.16
N ALA A 20 16.22 14.36 7.65
CA ALA A 20 17.40 14.26 6.78
C ALA A 20 17.46 12.88 6.10
N ARG A 21 17.22 11.80 6.88
CA ARG A 21 17.12 10.44 6.34
C ARG A 21 15.96 10.32 5.34
N ARG A 22 14.79 10.85 5.68
CA ARG A 22 13.61 10.83 4.79
C ARG A 22 13.87 11.60 3.50
N ALA A 23 14.47 12.78 3.57
CA ALA A 23 14.81 13.58 2.40
C ALA A 23 15.81 12.86 1.48
N ALA A 24 16.83 12.19 2.04
CA ALA A 24 17.78 11.40 1.27
C ALA A 24 17.12 10.20 0.58
N ALA A 25 16.24 9.48 1.28
CA ALA A 25 15.47 8.38 0.72
C ALA A 25 14.53 8.85 -0.39
N LEU A 26 13.84 9.98 -0.19
CA LEU A 26 12.96 10.58 -1.18
C LEU A 26 13.73 10.99 -2.45
N ALA A 27 14.88 11.66 -2.30
CA ALA A 27 15.73 12.05 -3.42
C ALA A 27 16.23 10.83 -4.21
N ARG A 28 16.61 9.75 -3.51
CA ARG A 28 16.98 8.48 -4.14
C ARG A 28 15.81 7.85 -4.89
N HIS A 29 14.62 7.81 -4.28
CA HIS A 29 13.42 7.29 -4.93
C HIS A 29 13.09 8.07 -6.20
N ASP A 30 13.06 9.40 -6.14
CA ASP A 30 12.78 10.27 -7.29
C ASP A 30 13.79 10.07 -8.42
N ALA A 31 15.08 9.92 -8.09
CA ALA A 31 16.12 9.64 -9.08
C ALA A 31 15.91 8.29 -9.80
N LEU A 32 15.51 7.25 -9.05
CA LEU A 32 15.22 5.92 -9.60
C LEU A 32 13.95 5.93 -10.46
N LEU A 33 12.90 6.64 -10.02
CA LEU A 33 11.69 6.83 -10.84
C LEU A 33 12.00 7.57 -12.13
N ALA A 34 12.82 8.63 -12.08
CA ALA A 34 13.22 9.37 -13.27
C ALA A 34 13.96 8.48 -14.28
N GLU A 35 14.83 7.59 -13.80
CA GLU A 35 15.53 6.61 -14.66
C GLU A 35 14.56 5.56 -15.24
N ALA A 36 13.60 5.10 -14.45
CA ALA A 36 12.55 4.20 -14.93
C ALA A 36 11.67 4.87 -16.00
N MET A 37 11.34 6.16 -15.84
CA MET A 37 10.56 6.92 -16.83
C MET A 37 11.34 7.18 -18.12
N ARG A 38 12.63 7.51 -18.03
CA ARG A 38 13.49 7.58 -19.22
C ARG A 38 13.57 6.25 -19.96
N SER A 39 13.70 5.15 -19.23
CA SER A 39 13.70 3.80 -19.81
C SER A 39 12.38 3.49 -20.48
N ARG A 40 11.25 3.89 -19.87
CA ARG A 40 9.91 3.69 -20.42
C ARG A 40 9.69 4.49 -21.70
N GLN A 41 10.14 5.75 -21.73
CA GLN A 41 10.06 6.57 -22.93
C GLN A 41 10.83 5.91 -24.09
N ARG A 42 12.07 5.46 -23.85
CA ARG A 42 12.86 4.74 -24.87
C ARG A 42 12.17 3.47 -25.35
N ALA A 43 11.58 2.70 -24.44
CA ALA A 43 10.85 1.49 -24.81
C ALA A 43 9.61 1.80 -25.68
N ASN A 44 8.91 2.90 -25.40
CA ASN A 44 7.78 3.37 -26.20
C ASN A 44 8.25 3.85 -27.59
N ASP A 45 9.37 4.55 -27.68
CA ASP A 45 9.93 5.00 -28.96
C ASP A 45 10.33 3.81 -29.85
N ILE A 46 10.93 2.77 -29.26
CA ILE A 46 11.23 1.51 -29.96
C ILE A 46 9.94 0.85 -30.42
N TRP A 47 8.95 0.76 -29.52
CA TRP A 47 7.66 0.15 -29.85
C TRP A 47 6.98 0.84 -31.03
N ALA A 48 6.93 2.17 -31.03
CA ALA A 48 6.32 2.96 -32.10
C ALA A 48 6.99 2.75 -33.47
N ARG A 49 8.31 2.48 -33.50
CA ARG A 49 9.08 2.36 -34.74
C ARG A 49 9.22 0.92 -35.25
N GLN A 50 9.37 -0.03 -34.33
CA GLN A 50 9.83 -1.39 -34.64
C GLN A 50 8.90 -2.46 -34.07
N GLY A 51 7.81 -2.08 -33.41
CA GLY A 51 6.96 -3.02 -32.69
C GLY A 51 7.52 -3.39 -31.31
N TRP A 52 6.76 -4.21 -30.59
CA TRP A 52 7.05 -4.53 -29.20
C TRP A 52 8.42 -5.21 -29.04
N ASN A 53 9.23 -4.73 -28.09
CA ASN A 53 10.57 -5.25 -27.83
C ASN A 53 10.73 -5.73 -26.38
N ARG A 54 10.97 -7.04 -26.21
CA ARG A 54 11.12 -7.67 -24.89
C ARG A 54 12.27 -7.09 -24.08
N ALA A 55 13.43 -6.85 -24.69
CA ALA A 55 14.62 -6.37 -24.00
C ALA A 55 14.39 -4.95 -23.44
N ALA A 56 13.76 -4.08 -24.23
CA ALA A 56 13.39 -2.74 -23.78
C ALA A 56 12.40 -2.79 -22.60
N GLN A 57 11.36 -3.63 -22.66
CA GLN A 57 10.41 -3.81 -21.56
C GLN A 57 11.06 -4.39 -20.30
N ASN A 58 12.00 -5.32 -20.45
CA ASN A 58 12.78 -5.87 -19.33
C ASN A 58 13.63 -4.79 -18.66
N THR A 59 14.22 -3.86 -19.43
CA THR A 59 14.97 -2.73 -18.86
C THR A 59 14.05 -1.83 -18.04
N VAL A 60 12.86 -1.49 -18.56
CA VAL A 60 11.87 -0.72 -17.80
C VAL A 60 11.52 -1.41 -16.48
N ARG A 61 11.22 -2.72 -16.54
CA ARG A 61 10.90 -3.51 -15.36
C ARG A 61 12.03 -3.48 -14.33
N ARG A 62 13.26 -3.77 -14.74
CA ARG A 62 14.43 -3.74 -13.84
C ARG A 62 14.65 -2.39 -13.16
N ARG A 63 14.31 -1.28 -13.81
CA ARG A 63 14.40 0.05 -13.19
C ARG A 63 13.29 0.30 -12.18
N LEU A 64 12.07 -0.15 -12.46
CA LEU A 64 10.95 -0.08 -11.50
C LEU A 64 11.19 -0.98 -10.29
N ASP A 65 11.80 -2.15 -10.48
CA ASP A 65 12.10 -3.10 -9.40
C ASP A 65 13.05 -2.52 -8.33
N LEU A 66 13.70 -1.39 -8.62
CA LEU A 66 14.53 -0.62 -7.68
C LEU A 66 13.73 0.48 -6.94
N THR A 67 12.43 0.60 -7.17
CA THR A 67 11.58 1.59 -6.51
C THR A 67 10.55 0.90 -5.63
N LEU A 68 9.88 1.68 -4.78
CA LEU A 68 8.79 1.14 -3.96
C LEU A 68 7.63 0.63 -4.84
N ASP A 69 7.37 1.25 -6.00
CA ASP A 69 6.38 0.78 -6.97
C ASP A 69 6.68 -0.65 -7.47
N GLY A 70 7.94 -0.96 -7.77
CA GLY A 70 8.35 -2.31 -8.15
C GLY A 70 8.17 -3.33 -7.03
N LEU A 71 8.56 -2.96 -5.80
CA LEU A 71 8.45 -3.82 -4.62
C LEU A 71 6.97 -4.11 -4.27
N ILE A 72 6.10 -3.10 -4.32
CA ILE A 72 4.65 -3.31 -4.19
C ILE A 72 4.11 -4.14 -5.34
N SER A 73 4.55 -3.89 -6.58
CA SER A 73 4.13 -4.70 -7.72
C SER A 73 4.53 -6.17 -7.56
N ALA A 74 5.63 -6.47 -6.87
CA ALA A 74 6.02 -7.84 -6.54
C ALA A 74 5.08 -8.43 -5.48
N PHE A 75 4.74 -7.69 -4.41
CA PHE A 75 3.72 -8.10 -3.44
C PHE A 75 2.38 -8.45 -4.12
N CYS A 76 1.84 -7.54 -4.93
CA CYS A 76 0.51 -7.72 -5.55
C CYS A 76 0.47 -8.82 -6.62
N ARG A 77 1.61 -9.20 -7.18
CA ARG A 77 1.73 -10.24 -8.22
C ARG A 77 2.23 -11.57 -7.69
N ALA A 78 2.61 -11.64 -6.42
CA ALA A 78 3.04 -12.88 -5.81
C ALA A 78 1.87 -13.84 -5.71
N GLU A 79 1.96 -14.98 -6.41
CA GLU A 79 1.02 -16.10 -6.26
C GLU A 79 1.39 -16.98 -5.06
N ASP A 80 2.70 -17.17 -4.85
CA ASP A 80 3.28 -17.89 -3.72
C ASP A 80 3.13 -17.09 -2.40
N PRO A 81 2.47 -17.65 -1.37
CA PRO A 81 2.33 -17.02 -0.06
C PRO A 81 3.67 -16.62 0.59
N ALA A 82 4.73 -17.41 0.44
CA ALA A 82 6.03 -17.10 1.03
C ALA A 82 6.65 -15.86 0.38
N VAL A 83 6.55 -15.77 -0.94
CA VAL A 83 7.01 -14.58 -1.69
C VAL A 83 6.15 -13.37 -1.37
N ARG A 84 4.85 -13.54 -1.17
CA ARG A 84 3.97 -12.44 -0.75
C ARG A 84 4.34 -11.95 0.66
N ALA A 85 4.56 -12.86 1.60
CA ALA A 85 4.99 -12.52 2.96
C ALA A 85 6.31 -11.75 2.96
N HIS A 86 7.26 -12.17 2.13
CA HIS A 86 8.54 -11.48 1.94
C HIS A 86 8.39 -10.02 1.49
N TYR A 87 7.44 -9.72 0.58
CA TYR A 87 7.20 -8.34 0.12
C TYR A 87 6.18 -7.56 0.95
N ALA A 88 5.50 -8.19 1.92
CA ALA A 88 4.50 -7.53 2.76
C ALA A 88 5.01 -6.28 3.51
N PRO A 89 6.25 -6.25 4.05
CA PRO A 89 6.78 -5.05 4.70
C PRO A 89 6.79 -3.81 3.80
N TYR A 90 6.99 -3.98 2.48
CA TYR A 90 6.97 -2.86 1.53
C TYR A 90 5.55 -2.37 1.25
N ALA A 91 4.57 -3.27 1.26
CA ALA A 91 3.16 -2.90 1.15
C ALA A 91 2.70 -2.12 2.40
N VAL A 92 3.12 -2.53 3.59
CA VAL A 92 2.88 -1.78 4.84
C VAL A 92 3.58 -0.43 4.84
N LEU A 93 4.84 -0.39 4.39
CA LEU A 93 5.62 0.84 4.23
C LEU A 93 4.91 1.86 3.34
N TYR A 94 4.34 1.40 2.23
CA TYR A 94 3.52 2.25 1.36
C TYR A 94 2.32 2.87 2.09
N LEU A 95 1.58 2.06 2.85
CA LEU A 95 0.42 2.55 3.61
C LEU A 95 0.83 3.55 4.69
N ARG A 96 1.97 3.34 5.34
CA ARG A 96 2.58 4.32 6.27
C ARG A 96 2.97 5.62 5.58
N TRP A 97 3.52 5.54 4.38
CA TRP A 97 3.88 6.72 3.62
C TRP A 97 2.64 7.52 3.20
N GLU A 98 1.57 6.83 2.76
CA GLU A 98 0.26 7.43 2.50
C GLU A 98 -0.33 8.09 3.74
N GLU A 99 -0.23 7.44 4.90
CA GLU A 99 -0.80 7.94 6.14
C GLU A 99 -0.11 9.24 6.59
N ARG A 100 1.23 9.24 6.66
CA ARG A 100 2.04 10.30 7.27
C ARG A 100 2.45 11.42 6.32
N PHE A 101 2.78 11.09 5.07
CA PHE A 101 3.37 12.04 4.13
C PHE A 101 2.69 11.99 2.76
N LEU A 102 1.34 11.99 2.75
CA LEU A 102 0.55 11.96 1.53
C LEU A 102 0.97 12.97 0.44
N PRO A 103 1.32 14.24 0.75
CA PRO A 103 1.80 15.16 -0.27
C PRO A 103 3.11 14.72 -0.93
N GLU A 104 4.05 14.16 -0.16
CA GLU A 104 5.31 13.61 -0.67
C GLU A 104 5.01 12.40 -1.56
N LEU A 105 4.18 11.47 -1.08
CA LEU A 105 3.76 10.31 -1.86
C LEU A 105 3.15 10.73 -3.19
N ARG A 106 2.18 11.66 -3.20
CA ARG A 106 1.52 12.11 -4.43
C ARG A 106 2.47 12.72 -5.45
N LYS A 107 3.53 13.39 -5.00
CA LYS A 107 4.56 13.96 -5.87
C LYS A 107 5.48 12.88 -6.44
N SER A 108 5.77 11.87 -5.63
CA SER A 108 6.73 10.81 -5.93
C SER A 108 6.07 9.49 -6.31
N TRP A 109 4.85 9.51 -6.85
CA TRP A 109 4.15 8.33 -7.37
C TRP A 109 3.79 8.50 -8.84
N ILE A 110 4.05 7.48 -9.64
CA ILE A 110 3.89 7.55 -11.11
C ILE A 110 2.44 7.32 -11.53
N CYS A 111 1.69 6.53 -10.76
CA CYS A 111 0.30 6.22 -11.01
C CYS A 111 -0.59 6.81 -9.92
N SER A 112 -1.88 6.47 -9.91
CA SER A 112 -2.77 6.86 -8.82
C SER A 112 -2.37 6.17 -7.52
N PRO A 113 -2.01 6.90 -6.44
CA PRO A 113 -1.78 6.31 -5.13
C PRO A 113 -3.03 5.59 -4.61
N TRP A 114 -4.22 6.05 -4.99
CA TRP A 114 -5.48 5.43 -4.55
C TRP A 114 -5.71 4.06 -5.17
N THR A 115 -5.31 3.88 -6.44
CA THR A 115 -5.36 2.58 -7.09
C THR A 115 -4.39 1.60 -6.42
N THR A 116 -3.18 2.06 -6.09
CA THR A 116 -2.19 1.22 -5.40
C THR A 116 -2.68 0.82 -4.01
N LYS A 117 -3.21 1.77 -3.24
CA LYS A 117 -3.81 1.53 -1.92
C LYS A 117 -4.95 0.52 -1.99
N GLU A 118 -5.81 0.66 -3.00
CA GLU A 118 -6.92 -0.27 -3.20
C GLU A 118 -6.46 -1.70 -3.46
N VAL A 119 -5.45 -1.88 -4.32
CA VAL A 119 -4.88 -3.20 -4.61
C VAL A 119 -4.22 -3.78 -3.36
N VAL A 120 -3.37 -3.02 -2.68
CA VAL A 120 -2.66 -3.47 -1.48
C VAL A 120 -3.62 -3.93 -0.38
N LEU A 121 -4.63 -3.11 -0.05
CA LEU A 121 -5.59 -3.45 1.01
C LEU A 121 -6.44 -4.66 0.65
N ARG A 122 -6.81 -4.83 -0.64
CA ARG A 122 -7.52 -6.01 -1.11
C ARG A 122 -6.66 -7.28 -1.03
N ASP A 123 -5.39 -7.20 -1.39
CA ASP A 123 -4.50 -8.36 -1.33
C ASP A 123 -4.24 -8.80 0.11
N PHE A 124 -4.10 -7.87 1.07
CA PHE A 124 -4.10 -8.23 2.49
C PHE A 124 -5.45 -8.83 2.94
N THR A 125 -6.57 -8.24 2.54
CA THR A 125 -7.90 -8.75 2.92
C THR A 125 -8.16 -10.17 2.38
N ARG A 126 -7.66 -10.48 1.17
CA ARG A 126 -7.85 -11.79 0.51
C ARG A 126 -6.81 -12.81 0.94
N GLY A 127 -5.54 -12.40 1.01
CA GLY A 127 -4.40 -13.28 1.23
C GLY A 127 -4.03 -13.48 2.69
N GLY A 128 -4.67 -12.74 3.61
CA GLY A 128 -4.28 -12.67 5.01
C GLY A 128 -3.15 -11.67 5.25
N VAL A 129 -2.91 -11.40 6.53
CA VAL A 129 -1.84 -10.53 7.01
C VAL A 129 -0.76 -11.40 7.64
N PRO A 130 0.52 -11.31 7.23
CA PRO A 130 1.61 -11.97 7.95
C PRO A 130 1.72 -11.43 9.39
N ALA A 131 1.95 -12.32 10.35
CA ALA A 131 1.95 -12.00 11.78
C ALA A 131 2.89 -10.83 12.13
N GLU A 132 4.05 -10.75 11.47
CA GLU A 132 5.04 -9.68 11.68
C GLU A 132 4.53 -8.29 11.28
N GLN A 133 3.50 -8.22 10.44
CA GLN A 133 2.91 -6.99 9.93
C GLN A 133 1.62 -6.59 10.66
N GLU A 134 1.06 -7.46 11.50
CA GLU A 134 -0.19 -7.18 12.22
C GLU A 134 -0.12 -5.92 13.08
N PRO A 135 0.93 -5.67 13.89
CA PRO A 135 0.99 -4.47 14.73
C PRO A 135 0.94 -3.18 13.89
N ASP A 136 1.66 -3.19 12.78
CA ASP A 136 1.76 -2.03 11.88
C ASP A 136 0.44 -1.76 11.15
N LEU A 137 -0.26 -2.81 10.74
CA LEU A 137 -1.58 -2.70 10.14
C LEU A 137 -2.66 -2.32 11.16
N ALA A 138 -2.56 -2.78 12.42
CA ALA A 138 -3.45 -2.35 13.49
C ALA A 138 -3.36 -0.83 13.71
N GLU A 139 -2.14 -0.28 13.74
CA GLU A 139 -1.93 1.16 13.82
C GLU A 139 -2.53 1.91 12.62
N LEU A 140 -2.33 1.39 11.40
CA LEU A 140 -2.87 1.99 10.19
C LEU A 140 -4.40 1.96 10.13
N ILE A 141 -5.03 0.87 10.58
CA ILE A 141 -6.48 0.76 10.71
C ILE A 141 -6.98 1.82 11.69
N MET A 142 -6.38 1.93 12.87
CA MET A 142 -6.78 2.93 13.87
C MET A 142 -6.57 4.36 13.37
N ALA A 143 -5.46 4.64 12.68
CA ALA A 143 -5.20 5.94 12.08
C ALA A 143 -6.25 6.29 11.00
N ALA A 144 -6.63 5.33 10.16
CA ALA A 144 -7.65 5.51 9.13
C ALA A 144 -9.05 5.72 9.72
N LEU A 145 -9.38 5.04 10.83
CA LEU A 145 -10.65 5.21 11.52
C LEU A 145 -10.75 6.58 12.22
N ARG A 146 -9.68 7.06 12.85
CA ARG A 146 -9.69 8.34 13.59
C ARG A 146 -9.74 9.58 12.71
N ARG A 147 -9.20 9.51 11.49
CA ARG A 147 -9.08 10.68 10.61
C ARG A 147 -10.35 10.96 9.81
N PRO A 148 -10.55 12.19 9.31
CA PRO A 148 -11.54 12.45 8.26
C PRO A 148 -11.30 11.53 7.06
N TYR A 149 -12.39 10.98 6.51
CA TYR A 149 -12.34 9.99 5.43
C TYR A 149 -11.46 10.46 4.27
N ARG A 150 -10.47 9.63 3.90
CA ARG A 150 -9.69 9.76 2.66
C ARG A 150 -10.13 8.72 1.64
N CYS A 151 -9.74 8.95 0.39
CA CYS A 151 -10.04 8.04 -0.70
C CYS A 151 -9.60 6.61 -0.36
N LYS A 152 -10.54 5.66 -0.49
CA LYS A 152 -10.37 4.23 -0.23
C LYS A 152 -10.12 3.84 1.23
N ASP A 153 -10.34 4.73 2.20
CA ASP A 153 -10.21 4.39 3.63
C ASP A 153 -11.18 3.28 4.07
N TRP A 154 -12.33 3.15 3.39
CA TRP A 154 -13.30 2.08 3.65
C TRP A 154 -12.71 0.67 3.50
N LEU A 155 -11.62 0.48 2.77
CA LEU A 155 -10.98 -0.83 2.62
C LEU A 155 -10.26 -1.28 3.90
N TYR A 156 -9.85 -0.37 4.80
CA TYR A 156 -9.24 -0.75 6.07
C TYR A 156 -10.21 -1.55 6.95
N ALA A 157 -11.52 -1.31 6.85
CA ALA A 157 -12.50 -2.10 7.58
C ALA A 157 -12.51 -3.58 7.16
N GLY A 158 -12.10 -3.92 5.93
CA GLY A 158 -11.94 -5.31 5.51
C GLY A 158 -10.81 -6.04 6.24
N LEU A 159 -9.81 -5.30 6.74
CA LEU A 159 -8.68 -5.86 7.47
C LEU A 159 -8.98 -6.16 8.93
N LEU A 160 -10.06 -5.62 9.50
CA LEU A 160 -10.45 -5.85 10.90
C LEU A 160 -10.58 -7.33 11.26
N ARG A 161 -10.87 -8.19 10.27
CA ARG A 161 -11.01 -9.64 10.44
C ARG A 161 -9.67 -10.37 10.59
N HIS A 162 -8.62 -9.79 10.02
CA HIS A 162 -7.27 -10.34 10.09
C HIS A 162 -6.49 -9.71 11.23
N VAL A 163 -6.76 -8.43 11.49
CA VAL A 163 -6.06 -7.62 12.48
C VAL A 163 -7.11 -6.84 13.26
N ALA A 164 -7.56 -7.43 14.37
CA ALA A 164 -8.48 -6.79 15.29
C ALA A 164 -7.70 -5.85 16.23
N PRO A 165 -7.93 -4.53 16.20
CA PRO A 165 -7.35 -3.62 17.18
C PRO A 165 -7.85 -3.99 18.59
N PRO A 166 -7.03 -3.80 19.64
CA PRO A 166 -7.46 -4.05 21.01
C PRO A 166 -8.73 -3.26 21.37
N PRO A 167 -9.66 -3.83 22.15
CA PRO A 167 -10.91 -3.18 22.53
C PRO A 167 -10.72 -1.80 23.16
N GLU A 168 -9.64 -1.61 23.93
CA GLU A 168 -9.29 -0.36 24.59
C GLU A 168 -9.04 0.75 23.55
N ARG A 169 -8.41 0.40 22.42
CA ARG A 169 -8.15 1.35 21.34
C ARG A 169 -9.40 1.67 20.54
N ILE A 170 -10.29 0.69 20.36
CA ILE A 170 -11.59 0.90 19.71
C ILE A 170 -12.45 1.86 20.55
N ALA A 171 -12.36 1.78 21.88
CA ALA A 171 -13.07 2.66 22.79
C ALA A 171 -12.60 4.14 22.73
N GLU A 172 -11.42 4.42 22.16
CA GLU A 172 -10.94 5.79 21.90
C GLU A 172 -11.58 6.43 20.66
N LEU A 173 -12.33 5.67 19.86
CA LEU A 173 -13.07 6.20 18.72
C LEU A 173 -14.38 6.85 19.19
N ASP A 174 -14.97 7.69 18.34
CA ASP A 174 -16.36 8.11 18.57
C ASP A 174 -17.33 6.92 18.51
N GLU A 175 -18.51 7.10 19.09
CA GLU A 175 -19.49 6.03 19.25
C GLU A 175 -19.95 5.42 17.92
N GLU A 176 -20.00 6.22 16.86
CA GLU A 176 -20.36 5.76 15.51
C GLU A 176 -19.29 4.83 14.96
N ARG A 177 -18.01 5.26 14.97
CA ARG A 177 -16.90 4.47 14.45
C ARG A 177 -16.64 3.22 15.29
N ALA A 178 -16.69 3.34 16.62
CA ALA A 178 -16.57 2.19 17.52
C ALA A 178 -17.72 1.19 17.31
N GLY A 179 -18.95 1.68 17.11
CA GLY A 179 -20.11 0.86 16.76
C GLY A 179 -19.92 0.13 15.44
N PHE A 180 -19.43 0.83 14.41
CA PHE A 180 -19.19 0.22 13.10
C PHE A 180 -18.10 -0.85 13.14
N VAL A 181 -16.99 -0.61 13.86
CA VAL A 181 -15.92 -1.59 14.02
C VAL A 181 -16.45 -2.88 14.65
N ARG A 182 -17.21 -2.77 15.75
CA ARG A 182 -17.86 -3.94 16.39
C ARG A 182 -18.78 -4.66 15.42
N HIS A 183 -19.63 -3.92 14.70
CA HIS A 183 -20.51 -4.52 13.69
C HIS A 183 -19.73 -5.31 12.63
N VAL A 184 -18.62 -4.79 12.12
CA VAL A 184 -17.78 -5.50 11.13
C VAL A 184 -17.11 -6.74 11.70
N LEU A 185 -16.69 -6.71 12.97
CA LEU A 185 -16.10 -7.85 13.67
C LEU A 185 -17.15 -8.95 13.93
N ASP A 186 -18.36 -8.56 14.32
CA ASP A 186 -19.46 -9.48 14.62
C ASP A 186 -20.07 -10.13 13.37
N HIS A 187 -19.82 -9.55 12.18
CA HIS A 187 -20.40 -9.98 10.90
C HIS A 187 -19.29 -10.27 9.87
N PRO A 188 -18.55 -11.40 10.04
CA PRO A 188 -17.44 -11.79 9.18
C PRO A 188 -17.85 -12.14 7.73
N GLU A 189 -19.14 -12.25 7.44
CA GLU A 189 -19.70 -12.49 6.11
C GLU A 189 -19.85 -11.21 5.27
N LEU A 190 -19.82 -10.01 5.90
CA LEU A 190 -20.03 -8.76 5.17
C LEU A 190 -18.99 -8.56 4.08
N THR A 191 -19.42 -8.16 2.89
CA THR A 191 -18.50 -7.62 1.89
C THR A 191 -18.37 -6.12 2.10
N ILE A 192 -17.19 -5.69 2.54
CA ILE A 192 -16.92 -4.28 2.78
C ILE A 192 -16.85 -3.53 1.44
N THR A 193 -17.62 -2.45 1.34
CA THR A 193 -17.69 -1.55 0.19
C THR A 193 -17.66 -0.11 0.66
N ARG A 194 -17.48 0.84 -0.26
CA ARG A 194 -17.59 2.29 0.04
C ARG A 194 -18.94 2.71 0.65
N PHE A 195 -19.97 1.88 0.52
CA PHE A 195 -21.32 2.16 1.01
C PHE A 195 -21.63 1.45 2.33
N THR A 196 -20.76 0.57 2.83
CA THR A 196 -21.05 -0.22 4.03
C THR A 196 -21.21 0.67 5.26
N TYR A 197 -20.30 1.63 5.48
CA TYR A 197 -20.42 2.57 6.61
C TYR A 197 -21.65 3.48 6.49
N PRO A 198 -21.90 4.20 5.36
CA PRO A 198 -23.11 5.01 5.22
C PRO A 198 -24.42 4.23 5.39
N ARG A 199 -24.49 2.99 4.88
CA ARG A 199 -25.69 2.15 5.02
C ARG A 199 -25.91 1.70 6.46
N TRP A 200 -24.83 1.31 7.15
CA TRP A 200 -24.89 0.97 8.57
C TRP A 200 -25.37 2.17 9.41
N LEU A 201 -24.83 3.37 9.14
CA LEU A 201 -25.23 4.58 9.85
C LEU A 201 -26.71 4.96 9.60
N ALA A 202 -27.20 4.78 8.37
CA ALA A 202 -28.58 5.10 8.02
C ALA A 202 -29.62 4.10 8.56
N GLY A 203 -29.20 2.88 8.92
CA GLY A 203 -30.05 1.84 9.48
C GLY A 203 -30.00 1.74 11.00
N ARG A 204 -29.29 2.66 11.66
CA ARG A 204 -29.10 2.70 13.11
C ARG A 204 -30.21 3.50 13.79
#